data_AF-A0A7Y7I3V3-F1
#
_entry.id   AF-A0A7Y7I3V3-F1
#
_cell.length_a   1.000
_cell.length_b   1.000
_cell.length_c   1.000
_cell.angle_alpha   90.00
_cell.angle_beta   90.00
_cell.angle_gamma   90.00
#
_symmetry.space_group_name_H-M   'P 1'
#
loop_
_entity.id
_entity.type
_entity.pdbx_description
1 polymer ?
#
loop_
_entity_poly.entity_id
_entity_poly.type
_entity_poly.pdbx_seq_one_letter_code
_entity_poly.pdbx_strand_id
1 'polypeptide(L)'
;MNFKGVGWVLVLLVAALVAFLAATLAWIAGFAWVLGLLCLVWGVFLLAEFRRWIPLRDVAWAANVGFGISVMRWFDLPAEATSGLERLALLGGAGLCLVFFALICPGLLGWVAGRFRPPPEPELPVEKPASPEALRRWGPKD
;
A
#
# COMPACT_ATOMS: atom_id res chain seq x y z
N MET A 1 -49.97 -27.21 12.57
CA MET A 1 -48.51 -27.07 12.74
C MET A 1 -48.19 -27.11 14.23
N ASN A 2 -47.22 -27.93 14.63
CA ASN A 2 -46.91 -28.17 16.06
C ASN A 2 -46.14 -26.96 16.63
N PHE A 3 -46.55 -26.40 17.78
CA PHE A 3 -45.93 -25.20 18.40
C PHE A 3 -44.40 -25.34 18.58
N LYS A 4 -43.91 -26.57 18.79
CA LYS A 4 -42.47 -26.89 18.82
C LYS A 4 -41.75 -26.57 17.51
N GLY A 5 -42.36 -26.84 16.36
CA GLY A 5 -41.77 -26.57 15.05
C GLY A 5 -41.67 -25.06 14.76
N VAL A 6 -42.68 -24.29 15.15
CA VAL A 6 -42.66 -22.82 15.02
C VAL A 6 -41.60 -22.20 15.93
N GLY A 7 -41.47 -22.71 17.17
CA GLY A 7 -40.40 -22.28 18.09
C GLY A 7 -39.01 -22.54 17.52
N TRP A 8 -38.75 -23.71 16.94
CA TRP A 8 -37.47 -24.02 16.30
C TRP A 8 -37.19 -23.16 15.08
N VAL A 9 -38.19 -22.90 14.23
CA VAL A 9 -38.04 -21.99 13.08
C VAL A 9 -37.69 -20.58 13.54
N LEU A 10 -38.34 -20.08 14.61
CA LEU A 10 -38.02 -18.78 15.19
C LEU A 10 -36.58 -18.73 15.72
N VAL A 11 -36.14 -19.77 16.44
CA VAL A 11 -34.76 -19.88 16.94
C VAL A 11 -33.76 -19.88 15.78
N LEU A 12 -34.03 -20.63 14.71
CA LEU A 12 -33.17 -20.66 13.53
C LEU A 12 -33.11 -19.31 12.80
N LEU A 13 -34.23 -18.59 12.71
CA LEU A 13 -34.27 -17.25 12.12
C LEU A 13 -33.47 -16.24 12.95
N VAL A 14 -33.60 -16.29 14.27
CA VAL A 14 -32.82 -15.42 15.17
C VAL A 14 -31.33 -15.77 15.08
N ALA A 15 -30.97 -17.05 15.05
CA ALA A 15 -29.59 -17.48 14.89
C ALA A 15 -28.99 -17.03 13.54
N ALA A 16 -29.76 -17.16 12.45
CA ALA A 16 -29.35 -16.68 11.13
C ALA A 16 -29.15 -15.16 11.12
N LEU A 17 -30.03 -14.40 11.78
CA LEU A 17 -29.90 -12.94 11.91
C LEU A 17 -28.64 -12.56 12.69
N VAL A 18 -28.39 -13.20 13.84
CA VAL A 18 -27.18 -12.95 14.64
C VAL A 18 -25.92 -13.28 13.86
N ALA A 19 -25.90 -14.42 13.17
CA ALA A 19 -24.77 -14.82 12.33
C ALA A 19 -24.53 -13.81 11.19
N PHE A 20 -25.59 -13.34 10.53
CA PHE A 20 -25.51 -12.33 9.48
C PHE A 20 -24.96 -10.99 9.99
N LEU A 21 -25.45 -10.52 11.14
CA LEU A 21 -24.97 -9.28 11.77
C LEU A 21 -23.51 -9.41 12.19
N ALA A 22 -23.12 -10.52 12.81
CA ALA A 22 -21.74 -10.78 13.19
C ALA A 22 -20.81 -10.84 11.98
N ALA A 23 -21.22 -11.51 10.90
CA ALA A 23 -20.46 -11.57 9.64
C ALA A 23 -20.32 -10.18 9.01
N THR A 24 -21.38 -9.38 9.03
CA THR A 24 -21.37 -8.01 8.50
C THR A 24 -20.44 -7.10 9.30
N LEU A 25 -20.47 -7.19 10.64
CA LEU A 25 -19.55 -6.44 11.50
C LEU A 25 -18.09 -6.86 11.29
N ALA A 26 -17.83 -8.17 11.19
CA ALA A 26 -16.50 -8.69 10.90
C ALA A 26 -15.99 -8.21 9.53
N TRP A 27 -16.87 -8.18 8.52
CA TRP A 27 -16.56 -7.65 7.19
C TRP A 27 -16.21 -6.15 7.24
N ILE A 28 -17.03 -5.34 7.91
CA ILE A 28 -16.77 -3.89 8.04
C ILE A 28 -15.46 -3.65 8.81
N ALA A 29 -15.23 -4.36 9.91
CA ALA A 29 -14.01 -4.23 10.70
C ALA A 29 -12.77 -4.66 9.90
N GLY A 30 -12.87 -5.77 9.15
CA GLY A 30 -11.81 -6.21 8.24
C GLY A 30 -11.53 -5.19 7.15
N PHE A 31 -12.55 -4.64 6.52
CA PHE A 31 -12.41 -3.60 5.49
C PHE A 31 -11.80 -2.31 6.05
N ALA A 32 -12.25 -1.88 7.24
CA ALA A 32 -11.69 -0.72 7.93
C ALA A 32 -10.20 -0.93 8.27
N TRP A 33 -9.81 -2.15 8.68
CA TRP A 33 -8.41 -2.49 8.92
C TRP A 33 -7.56 -2.44 7.66
N VAL A 34 -8.06 -3.00 6.56
CA VAL A 34 -7.41 -3.00 5.24
C VAL A 34 -7.20 -1.56 4.74
N LEU A 35 -8.23 -0.71 4.85
CA LEU A 35 -8.12 0.71 4.52
C LEU A 35 -7.16 1.46 5.46
N GLY A 36 -7.20 1.17 6.75
CA GLY A 36 -6.30 1.77 7.74
C GLY A 36 -4.83 1.47 7.43
N LEU A 37 -4.51 0.22 7.12
CA LEU A 37 -3.17 -0.19 6.70
C LEU A 37 -2.76 0.50 5.39
N LEU A 38 -3.66 0.59 4.42
CA LEU A 38 -3.40 1.27 3.15
C LEU A 38 -3.10 2.75 3.37
N CYS A 39 -3.92 3.44 4.17
CA CYS A 39 -3.70 4.83 4.57
C CYS A 39 -2.36 5.02 5.27
N LEU A 40 -1.95 4.07 6.12
CA LEU A 40 -0.66 4.12 6.80
C LEU A 40 0.51 3.97 5.79
N VAL A 41 0.44 3.00 4.89
CA VAL A 41 1.47 2.80 3.85
C VAL A 41 1.59 4.04 2.95
N TRP A 42 0.46 4.60 2.52
CA TRP A 42 0.45 5.81 1.69
C TRP A 42 0.91 7.05 2.44
N GLY A 43 0.51 7.19 3.71
CA GLY A 43 0.97 8.26 4.58
C GLY A 43 2.48 8.23 4.80
N VAL A 44 3.04 7.04 5.05
CA VAL A 44 4.50 6.85 5.17
C VAL A 44 5.20 7.17 3.85
N PHE A 45 4.66 6.73 2.71
CA PHE A 45 5.21 7.06 1.40
C PHE A 45 5.23 8.58 1.15
N LEU A 46 4.11 9.26 1.39
CA LEU A 46 3.99 10.71 1.25
C LEU A 46 4.96 11.45 2.17
N LEU A 47 5.07 11.03 3.43
CA LEU A 47 6.00 11.61 4.40
C LEU A 47 7.46 11.41 3.97
N ALA A 48 7.79 10.21 3.52
CA ALA A 48 9.12 9.87 3.03
C ALA A 48 9.49 10.70 1.79
N GLU A 49 8.56 10.83 0.84
CA GLU A 49 8.75 11.70 -0.33
C GLU A 49 8.87 13.18 0.06
N PHE A 50 8.04 13.66 0.98
CA PHE A 50 8.12 15.04 1.45
C PHE A 50 9.47 15.34 2.12
N ARG A 51 10.00 14.39 2.91
CA ARG A 51 11.28 14.51 3.65
C ARG A 51 12.51 14.03 2.88
N ARG A 52 12.36 13.57 1.63
CA ARG A 52 13.45 13.02 0.79
C ARG A 52 14.11 11.76 1.37
N TRP A 53 13.37 11.00 2.17
CA TRP A 53 13.86 9.78 2.79
C TRP A 53 13.72 8.60 1.83
N ILE A 54 14.68 8.50 0.91
CA ILE A 54 14.70 7.49 -0.16
C ILE A 54 14.51 6.06 0.38
N PRO A 55 15.23 5.60 1.43
CA PRO A 55 15.07 4.23 1.92
C PRO A 55 13.66 3.95 2.44
N LEU A 56 13.06 4.90 3.17
CA LEU A 56 11.72 4.74 3.72
C LEU A 56 10.65 4.75 2.63
N ARG A 57 10.84 5.58 1.60
CA ARG A 57 9.97 5.61 0.42
C ARG A 57 9.98 4.27 -0.28
N ASP A 58 11.16 3.70 -0.51
CA ASP A 58 11.28 2.45 -1.26
C ASP A 58 10.69 1.27 -0.48
N VAL A 59 10.80 1.28 0.86
CA VAL A 59 10.09 0.32 1.74
C VAL A 59 8.58 0.50 1.68
N ALA A 60 8.08 1.74 1.75
CA ALA A 60 6.65 2.02 1.64
C ALA A 60 6.09 1.65 0.26
N TRP A 61 6.87 1.86 -0.80
CA TRP A 61 6.56 1.40 -2.14
C TRP A 61 6.46 -0.13 -2.21
N ALA A 62 7.46 -0.85 -1.67
CA ALA A 62 7.44 -2.30 -1.64
C ALA A 62 6.25 -2.85 -0.83
N ALA A 63 5.91 -2.21 0.30
CA ALA A 63 4.72 -2.54 1.08
C ALA A 63 3.42 -2.32 0.28
N ASN A 64 3.34 -1.22 -0.50
CA ASN A 64 2.21 -0.95 -1.38
C ASN A 64 2.07 -2.00 -2.49
N VAL A 65 3.20 -2.43 -3.08
CA VAL A 65 3.21 -3.53 -4.05
C VAL A 65 2.75 -4.84 -3.41
N GLY A 66 3.22 -5.16 -2.20
CA GLY A 66 2.78 -6.32 -1.43
C GLY A 66 1.27 -6.30 -1.12
N PHE A 67 0.72 -5.12 -0.84
CA PHE A 67 -0.72 -4.91 -0.71
C PHE A 67 -1.45 -5.20 -2.02
N GLY A 68 -0.95 -4.70 -3.15
CA GLY A 68 -1.48 -5.00 -4.48
C GLY A 68 -1.46 -6.51 -4.80
N ILE A 69 -0.39 -7.22 -4.41
CA ILE A 69 -0.33 -8.69 -4.52
C ILE A 69 -1.42 -9.35 -3.69
N SER A 70 -1.64 -8.88 -2.46
CA SER A 70 -2.70 -9.41 -1.60
C SER A 70 -4.10 -9.23 -2.20
N VAL A 71 -4.35 -8.09 -2.86
CA VAL A 71 -5.59 -7.83 -3.61
C VAL A 71 -5.74 -8.77 -4.80
N MET A 72 -4.67 -9.06 -5.55
CA MET A 72 -4.73 -10.02 -6.65
C MET A 72 -5.17 -11.41 -6.19
N ARG A 73 -4.74 -11.85 -4.99
CA ARG A 73 -5.11 -13.17 -4.45
C ARG A 73 -6.61 -13.31 -4.18
N TRP A 74 -7.34 -12.20 -4.10
CA TRP A 74 -8.80 -12.26 -4.02
C TRP A 74 -9.43 -12.77 -5.33
N PHE A 75 -8.70 -12.71 -6.45
CA PHE A 75 -9.11 -13.28 -7.71
C PHE A 75 -8.81 -14.78 -7.84
N ASP A 76 -8.02 -15.37 -6.94
CA ASP A 76 -7.66 -16.80 -7.00
C ASP A 76 -8.91 -17.68 -6.89
N LEU A 77 -9.76 -17.42 -5.90
CA LEU A 77 -11.03 -18.14 -5.68
C LEU A 77 -11.99 -18.13 -6.89
N PRO A 78 -12.33 -16.98 -7.50
CA PRO A 78 -13.18 -16.97 -8.70
C PRO A 78 -12.45 -17.50 -9.94
N ALA A 79 -11.11 -17.42 -10.01
CA ALA A 79 -10.35 -17.95 -11.14
C ALA A 79 -10.37 -19.48 -11.21
N GLU A 80 -10.47 -20.16 -10.07
CA GLU A 80 -10.65 -21.62 -10.01
C GLU A 80 -12.01 -22.07 -10.55
N ALA A 81 -13.03 -21.22 -10.45
CA ALA A 81 -14.40 -21.51 -10.85
C ALA A 81 -14.76 -21.08 -12.30
N THR A 82 -13.84 -20.42 -13.01
CA THR A 82 -14.11 -19.80 -14.32
C THR A 82 -13.15 -20.28 -15.41
N SER A 83 -13.52 -20.12 -16.68
CA SER A 83 -12.71 -20.58 -17.82
C SER A 83 -12.80 -19.62 -19.03
N GLY A 84 -11.92 -19.81 -20.02
CA GLY A 84 -11.94 -19.04 -21.26
C GLY A 84 -11.77 -17.53 -21.05
N LEU A 85 -12.70 -16.74 -21.59
CA LEU A 85 -12.66 -15.27 -21.54
C LEU A 85 -12.77 -14.72 -20.10
N GLU A 86 -13.53 -15.37 -19.22
CA GLU A 86 -13.68 -14.94 -17.83
C GLU A 86 -12.35 -15.06 -17.08
N ARG A 87 -11.62 -16.15 -17.29
CA ARG A 87 -10.29 -16.34 -16.72
C ARG A 87 -9.26 -15.35 -17.25
N LEU A 88 -9.33 -15.00 -18.54
CA LEU A 88 -8.53 -13.93 -19.13
C LEU A 88 -8.85 -12.56 -18.52
N ALA A 89 -10.12 -12.26 -18.27
CA ALA A 89 -10.54 -11.03 -17.62
C ALA A 89 -10.01 -10.93 -16.18
N LEU A 90 -10.03 -12.03 -15.42
CA LEU A 90 -9.45 -12.08 -14.07
C LEU A 90 -7.94 -11.88 -14.07
N LEU A 91 -7.22 -12.50 -15.01
CA LEU A 91 -5.78 -12.26 -15.21
C LEU A 91 -5.48 -10.80 -15.59
N GLY A 92 -6.30 -10.22 -16.47
CA GLY A 92 -6.22 -8.80 -16.81
C GLY A 92 -6.46 -7.90 -15.59
N GLY A 93 -7.46 -8.22 -14.77
CA GLY A 93 -7.74 -7.53 -13.51
C GLY A 93 -6.56 -7.60 -12.54
N ALA A 94 -5.94 -8.77 -12.38
CA ALA A 94 -4.74 -8.94 -11.58
C ALA A 94 -3.58 -8.06 -12.09
N GLY A 95 -3.35 -8.06 -13.41
CA GLY A 95 -2.35 -7.20 -14.05
C GLY A 95 -2.63 -5.70 -13.81
N LEU A 96 -3.89 -5.28 -13.93
CA LEU A 96 -4.30 -3.90 -13.65
C LEU A 96 -4.06 -3.52 -12.19
N CYS A 97 -4.34 -4.42 -11.24
CA CYS A 97 -4.02 -4.21 -9.83
C CYS A 97 -2.50 -3.98 -9.63
N LEU A 98 -1.64 -4.81 -10.24
CA LEU A 98 -0.20 -4.59 -10.16
C LEU A 98 0.23 -3.25 -10.73
N VAL A 99 -0.24 -2.90 -11.93
CA VAL A 99 0.08 -1.62 -12.57
C VAL A 99 -0.36 -0.47 -11.67
N PHE A 100 -1.56 -0.56 -11.08
CA PHE A 100 -2.08 0.46 -10.19
C PHE A 100 -1.20 0.62 -8.94
N PHE A 101 -0.93 -0.46 -8.21
CA PHE A 101 -0.20 -0.40 -6.94
C PHE A 101 1.32 -0.19 -7.11
N ALA A 102 1.93 -0.70 -8.18
CA ALA A 102 3.36 -0.56 -8.40
C ALA A 102 3.74 0.77 -9.06
N LEU A 103 2.88 1.32 -9.93
CA LEU A 103 3.23 2.47 -10.78
C LEU A 103 2.30 3.66 -10.57
N ILE A 104 0.99 3.48 -10.83
CA ILE A 104 0.05 4.61 -10.90
C ILE A 104 -0.08 5.29 -9.54
N CYS A 105 -0.38 4.53 -8.50
CA CYS A 105 -0.60 5.05 -7.16
C CYS A 105 0.67 5.72 -6.58
N PRO A 106 1.85 5.09 -6.56
CA PRO A 106 3.08 5.75 -6.12
C PRO A 106 3.43 6.99 -6.94
N GLY A 107 3.20 6.95 -8.26
CA GLY A 107 3.41 8.11 -9.13
C GLY A 107 2.50 9.29 -8.79
N LEU A 108 1.21 9.03 -8.54
CA LEU A 108 0.25 10.04 -8.11
C LEU A 108 0.60 10.61 -6.73
N LEU A 109 0.94 9.74 -5.76
CA LEU A 109 1.36 10.17 -4.42
C LEU A 109 2.64 11.01 -4.48
N GLY A 110 3.63 10.58 -5.27
CA GLY A 110 4.86 11.33 -5.49
C GLY A 110 4.63 12.68 -6.16
N TRP A 111 3.73 12.73 -7.15
CA TRP A 111 3.32 13.98 -7.80
C TRP A 111 2.65 14.95 -6.80
N VAL A 112 1.73 14.45 -5.97
CA VAL A 112 1.09 15.25 -4.90
C VAL A 112 2.15 15.75 -3.91
N ALA A 113 3.02 14.87 -3.42
CA ALA A 113 4.08 15.24 -2.48
C ALA A 113 5.01 16.31 -3.09
N GLY A 114 5.38 16.17 -4.37
CA GLY A 114 6.21 17.12 -5.10
C GLY A 114 5.59 18.51 -5.23
N ARG A 115 4.26 18.60 -5.39
CA ARG A 115 3.54 19.87 -5.51
C ARG A 115 3.62 20.73 -4.24
N PHE A 116 3.68 20.09 -3.08
CA PHE A 116 3.73 20.78 -1.79
C PHE A 116 5.13 20.83 -1.17
N ARG A 117 6.13 20.24 -1.83
CA ARG A 117 7.47 20.09 -1.27
C ARG A 117 8.22 21.44 -1.26
N PRO A 118 8.93 21.77 -0.17
CA PRO A 118 9.87 22.87 -0.19
C PRO A 118 11.04 22.61 -1.17
N PRO A 119 11.65 23.68 -1.71
CA PRO A 119 12.84 23.58 -2.57
C PRO A 119 13.96 22.77 -1.91
N PRO A 120 14.86 22.16 -2.69
CA PRO A 120 16.08 21.57 -2.15
C PRO A 120 16.82 22.54 -1.25
N GLU A 121 17.26 22.06 -0.08
CA GLU A 121 18.32 22.76 0.63
C GLU A 121 19.52 22.87 -0.31
N PRO A 122 20.11 24.07 -0.46
CA PRO A 122 21.31 24.25 -1.25
C PRO A 122 22.36 23.26 -0.76
N GLU A 123 23.03 22.56 -1.68
CA GLU A 123 24.22 21.80 -1.32
C GLU A 123 25.17 22.76 -0.61
N LEU A 124 25.51 22.44 0.65
CA LEU A 124 26.54 23.18 1.37
C LEU A 124 27.77 23.23 0.46
N PRO A 125 28.50 24.36 0.39
CA PRO A 125 29.72 24.42 -0.38
C PRO A 125 30.62 23.30 0.13
N VAL A 126 30.72 22.21 -0.64
CA VAL A 126 31.65 21.14 -0.35
C VAL A 126 33.01 21.82 -0.49
N GLU A 127 33.74 21.92 0.61
CA GLU A 127 35.12 22.40 0.56
C GLU A 127 35.81 21.59 -0.53
N LYS A 128 36.19 22.29 -1.60
CA LYS A 128 36.96 21.65 -2.67
C LYS A 128 38.19 21.06 -2.00
N PRO A 129 38.51 19.77 -2.22
CA PRO A 129 39.71 19.19 -1.65
C PRO A 129 40.89 20.10 -2.00
N ALA A 130 41.72 20.38 -0.99
CA ALA A 130 42.84 21.30 -1.13
C ALA A 130 43.65 20.96 -2.38
N SER A 131 43.96 21.96 -3.21
CA SER A 131 44.72 21.71 -4.43
C SER A 131 46.09 21.09 -4.09
N PRO A 132 46.65 20.25 -4.96
CA PRO A 132 47.97 19.66 -4.74
C PRO A 132 49.05 20.70 -4.44
N GLU A 133 48.93 21.90 -5.00
CA GLU A 133 49.80 23.05 -4.74
C GLU A 133 49.62 23.63 -3.34
N ALA A 134 48.38 23.71 -2.84
CA ALA A 134 48.10 24.14 -1.47
C ALA A 134 48.67 23.16 -0.45
N LEU A 135 48.59 21.84 -0.72
CA LEU A 135 49.19 20.81 0.13
C LEU A 135 50.72 20.86 0.13
N ARG A 136 51.36 21.18 -1.01
CA ARG A 136 52.82 21.36 -1.08
C ARG A 136 53.32 22.55 -0.27
N ARG A 137 52.53 23.62 -0.16
CA ARG A 137 52.88 24.82 0.66
C ARG A 137 52.79 24.57 2.16
N TRP A 138 52.11 23.50 2.57
CA TRP A 138 51.97 23.06 3.96
C TRP A 138 53.00 22.00 4.38
N GLY A 139 53.91 21.62 3.47
CA GLY A 139 55.07 20.80 3.82
C GLY A 139 55.93 21.48 4.89
N PRO A 140 56.66 20.72 5.71
CA PRO A 140 57.49 21.28 6.78
C PRO A 140 58.43 22.35 6.23
N LYS A 141 58.43 23.52 6.87
CA LYS A 141 59.45 24.54 6.62
C LYS A 141 60.71 24.10 7.36
N ASP A 142 61.73 23.71 6.60
CA ASP A 142 63.10 23.62 7.09
C ASP A 142 63.63 25.01 7.50
#